data_AF-A0A4V0IBT3-F1
#
_entry.id   AF-A0A4V0IBT3-F1
#
_cell.length_a   1.000
_cell.length_b   1.000
_cell.length_c   1.000
_cell.angle_alpha   90.00
_cell.angle_beta   90.00
_cell.angle_gamma   90.00
#
_symmetry.space_group_name_H-M   'P 1'
#
loop_
_entity.id
_entity.type
_entity.pdbx_description
1 polymer ?
#
loop_
_entity_poly.entity_id
_entity_poly.type
_entity_poly.pdbx_seq_one_letter_code
_entity_poly.pdbx_strand_id
1 'polypeptide(L)' 'MTAFTCPTCRDARGLPVRLDVVQVSHPGPGLTVRRRRCPACRRVTHTEERPRPVAAGARPPALRT' A
#
# COMPACT_ATOMS: atom_id res chain seq x y z
N MET A 1 -3.66 -7.01 5.70
CA MET A 1 -2.60 -6.15 5.12
C MET A 1 -1.98 -6.89 3.93
N THR A 2 -2.17 -6.41 2.71
CA THR A 2 -1.65 -7.07 1.50
C THR A 2 -0.16 -6.72 1.35
N ALA A 3 0.73 -7.71 1.44
CA ALA A 3 2.16 -7.50 1.23
C ALA A 3 2.47 -7.48 -0.27
N PHE A 4 3.17 -6.45 -0.75
CA PHE A 4 3.56 -6.35 -2.15
C PHE A 4 4.96 -6.89 -2.35
N THR A 5 5.09 -7.85 -3.25
CA THR A 5 6.35 -8.54 -3.54
C THR A 5 6.71 -8.46 -5.02
N CYS A 6 8.00 -8.50 -5.32
CA CYS A 6 8.48 -8.57 -6.68
C CYS A 6 8.20 -9.98 -7.25
N PRO A 7 7.52 -10.11 -8.41
CA PRO A 7 7.21 -11.41 -8.99
C PRO A 7 8.46 -12.11 -9.57
N THR A 8 9.54 -11.35 -9.79
CA THR A 8 10.74 -11.81 -10.49
C THR A 8 11.91 -12.09 -9.54
N CYS A 9 11.98 -11.37 -8.43
CA CYS A 9 13.16 -11.35 -7.57
C CYS A 9 12.87 -12.11 -6.27
N ARG A 10 13.73 -13.07 -5.93
CA ARG A 10 13.68 -13.89 -4.70
C ARG A 10 14.88 -13.59 -3.81
N ASP A 11 14.71 -13.70 -2.50
CA ASP A 11 15.79 -13.55 -1.53
C ASP A 11 16.67 -14.82 -1.47
N ALA A 12 17.71 -14.80 -0.64
CA ALA A 12 18.62 -15.93 -0.45
C ALA A 12 17.93 -17.19 0.09
N ARG A 13 16.72 -17.07 0.66
CA ARG A 13 15.90 -18.18 1.16
C ARG A 13 14.86 -18.63 0.12
N GLY A 14 14.87 -18.06 -1.08
CA GLY A 14 13.90 -18.34 -2.13
C GLY A 14 12.53 -17.68 -1.93
N LEU A 15 12.39 -16.78 -0.95
CA LEU A 15 11.15 -16.06 -0.67
C LEU A 15 10.99 -14.84 -1.60
N PRO A 16 9.76 -14.46 -1.94
CA PRO A 16 9.53 -13.32 -2.82
C PRO A 16 9.98 -12.01 -2.15
N VAL A 17 10.85 -11.26 -2.83
CA VAL A 17 11.43 -10.02 -2.30
C VAL A 17 10.33 -8.99 -2.10
N ARG A 18 10.25 -8.40 -0.89
CA ARG A 18 9.28 -7.34 -0.59
C ARG A 18 9.67 -6.06 -1.33
N LEU A 19 8.66 -5.35 -1.83
CA LEU A 19 8.86 -4.06 -2.48
C LEU A 19 8.87 -2.96 -1.43
N ASP A 20 9.92 -2.13 -1.45
CA ASP A 20 10.06 -0.96 -0.58
C ASP A 20 9.25 0.20 -1.12
N VAL A 21 8.50 0.88 -0.26
CA VAL A 21 7.80 2.11 -0.64
C VAL A 21 8.84 3.23 -0.71
N VAL A 22 9.08 3.74 -1.91
CA VAL A 22 10.05 4.83 -2.13
C VAL A 22 9.37 6.20 -2.21
N GLN A 23 8.09 6.24 -2.56
CA GLN A 23 7.33 7.48 -2.63
C GLN A 23 5.85 7.22 -2.39
N VAL A 24 5.19 8.15 -1.72
CA VAL A 24 3.74 8.16 -1.53
C VAL A 24 3.22 9.51 -2.02
N SER A 25 2.24 9.49 -2.91
CA SER A 25 1.62 10.67 -3.49
C SER A 25 0.11 10.64 -3.24
N HIS A 26 -0.48 11.81 -3.04
CA HIS A 26 -1.91 11.98 -2.78
C HIS A 26 -2.51 12.91 -3.84
N PRO A 27 -2.78 12.42 -5.07
CA PRO A 27 -3.22 13.27 -6.19
C PRO A 27 -4.64 13.81 -6.03
N GLY A 28 -5.42 13.32 -5.06
CA GLY A 28 -6.77 13.79 -4.81
C GLY A 28 -7.36 13.22 -3.51
N PRO A 29 -8.55 13.71 -3.10
CA PRO A 29 -9.21 13.24 -1.88
C PRO A 29 -9.54 11.75 -1.99
N GLY A 30 -9.00 10.95 -1.07
CA GLY A 30 -9.20 9.50 -1.06
C GLY A 30 -8.45 8.75 -2.18
N LEU A 31 -7.34 9.29 -2.68
CA LEU A 31 -6.43 8.57 -3.58
C LEU A 31 -5.03 8.57 -2.98
N THR A 32 -4.48 7.38 -2.73
CA THR A 32 -3.09 7.21 -2.28
C THR A 32 -2.34 6.40 -3.32
N VAL A 33 -1.38 7.03 -3.99
CA VAL A 33 -0.52 6.36 -4.95
C VAL A 33 0.81 6.05 -4.28
N ARG A 34 1.13 4.76 -4.14
CA ARG A 34 2.40 4.30 -3.59
C ARG A 34 3.30 3.82 -4.71
N ARG A 35 4.44 4.48 -4.86
CA ARG A 35 5.52 4.03 -5.72
C ARG A 35 6.42 3.11 -4.92
N ARG A 36 6.57 1.89 -5.40
CA ARG A 36 7.38 0.86 -4.75
C ARG A 36 8.55 0.47 -5.65
N ARG A 37 9.68 0.13 -5.05
CA ARG A 37 10.89 -0.30 -5.75
C ARG A 37 11.36 -1.64 -5.19
N CYS A 38 11.74 -2.56 -6.07
CA CYS A 38 12.42 -3.78 -5.64
C CYS A 38 13.89 -3.46 -5.33
N PRO A 39 14.42 -3.81 -4.14
CA PRO A 39 15.81 -3.57 -3.81
C PRO A 39 16.78 -4.44 -4.64
N ALA A 40 16.37 -5.65 -5.02
CA ALA A 40 17.21 -6.59 -5.78
C ALA A 40 17.38 -6.17 -7.25
N CYS A 41 16.28 -5.96 -7.96
CA CYS A 41 16.29 -5.70 -9.41
C CYS A 41 15.96 -4.24 -9.78
N ARG A 42 15.82 -3.35 -8.79
CA ARG A 42 15.53 -1.92 -8.95
C ARG A 42 14.24 -1.60 -9.73
N ARG A 43 13.42 -2.60 -10.03
CA ARG A 43 12.15 -2.47 -10.76
C ARG A 43 11.17 -1.62 -9.94
N VAL A 44 10.53 -0.66 -10.58
CA VAL A 44 9.56 0.23 -9.96
C VAL A 44 8.16 -0.24 -10.32
N THR A 45 7.28 -0.30 -9.32
CA THR A 45 5.86 -0.64 -9.47
C THR A 45 5.01 0.43 -8.82
N HIS A 46 3.94 0.83 -9.49
CA HIS A 46 3.02 1.85 -8.99
C HIS A 46 1.77 1.13 -8.49
N THR A 47 1.36 1.42 -7.26
CA THR A 47 0.13 0.87 -6.69
C THR A 47 -0.79 2.00 -6.31
N GLU A 48 -1.95 2.05 -6.94
CA GLU A 48 -3.00 2.98 -6.57
C GLU A 48 -3.86 2.30 -5.50
N GLU A 49 -3.80 2.82 -4.29
CA GLU A 49 -4.65 2.41 -3.19
C GLU A 49 -5.71 3.50 -3.01
N ARG A 50 -6.92 3.20 -3.47
CA ARG A 50 -8.08 3.99 -3.10
C ARG A 50 -8.49 3.49 -1.71
N PRO A 51 -8.36 4.30 -0.63
CA PRO A 51 -8.91 3.92 0.66
C PRO A 51 -10.38 3.61 0.40
N ARG A 52 -10.82 2.41 0.80
CA ARG A 52 -12.25 2.11 0.76
C ARG A 52 -12.94 3.22 1.56
N PRO A 53 -14.02 3.83 1.05
CA PRO A 53 -14.76 4.79 1.84
C PRO A 53 -15.07 4.11 3.17
N VAL A 54 -14.52 4.66 4.26
CA VAL A 54 -14.97 4.29 5.60
C VAL A 54 -16.47 4.55 5.54
N ALA A 55 -17.27 3.48 5.60
CA ALA A 55 -18.70 3.58 5.49
C ALA A 55 -19.16 4.72 6.40
N ALA A 56 -19.81 5.73 5.81
CA ALA A 56 -20.31 6.93 6.47
C ALA A 56 -21.49 6.58 7.40
N GLY A 57 -21.26 5.68 8.36
CA GLY A 57 -22.28 5.04 9.17
C GLY A 57 -21.80 4.57 10.55
N ALA A 58 -20.55 4.84 10.93
CA ALA A 58 -20.15 4.74 12.34
C ALA A 58 -20.76 5.93 13.09
N ARG A 59 -22.04 5.80 13.46
CA ARG A 59 -22.70 6.69 14.43
C ARG A 59 -21.74 6.83 15.62
N PRO A 60 -21.40 8.05 16.08
CA PRO A 60 -20.59 8.18 17.28
C PRO A 60 -21.29 7.43 18.43
N PRO A 61 -20.54 6.80 19.35
CA PRO A 61 -21.16 6.25 20.56
C PRO A 61 -21.91 7.39 21.22
N ALA A 62 -23.22 7.21 21.40
CA ALA A 62 -24.07 8.20 22.04
C ALA A 62 -23.45 8.53 23.40
N LEU A 63 -23.05 9.79 23.56
CA LEU A 63 -22.67 10.37 24.82
C LEU A 63 -23.93 10.36 25.70
N ARG A 64 -24.08 9.33 26.54
CA ARG A 64 -25.14 9.28 27.56
C ARG A 64 -24.75 10.26 28.67
N THR A 65 -25.34 11.45 28.62
CA THR A 65 -25.56 12.31 29.79
C THR A 65 -26.66 11.73 30.66
#